data_AF-A0AAU2SIJ1-F1
#
_entry.id   AF-A0AAU2SIJ1-F1
#
_cell.length_a   1.000
_cell.length_b   1.000
_cell.length_c   1.000
_cell.angle_alpha   90.00
_cell.angle_beta   90.00
_cell.angle_gamma   90.00
#
_symmetry.space_group_name_H-M   'P 1'
#
loop_
_entity.id
_entity.type
_entity.pdbx_description
1 polymer ?
#
loop_
_entity_poly.entity_id
_entity_poly.type
_entity_poly.pdbx_seq_one_letter_code
_entity_poly.pdbx_strand_id
1 'polypeptide(L)'
;MTPDATSRSATEPAVQCSMFQATTGPLVSMALLSLDLDEVARRLSLTIEESWDGHGAVRAAFFTLAGTDFVVTHHEGDPPRTYVWVRKSGPVDPAARTGILLTALGVGMEVVSYSTWGIGTDLSRIPAAWRRFRHRPVDSHQRFWESFRDRMGMYVGRVTYEGVTAYLDGYDHASGGVLLNGLREWLAATYGVGENLMWAAQVVQVVFPEGRPDSPWSKDEHTRAVEGLVALLEEFFHHLQDPADAPPRTS
;
A
#
# COMPACT_ATOMS: atom_id res chain seq x y z
N MET A 1 -2.78 55.15 23.20
CA MET A 1 -1.84 54.01 23.34
C MET A 1 -2.67 52.76 23.18
N THR A 2 -2.77 52.27 21.95
CA THR A 2 -3.61 51.14 21.57
C THR A 2 -2.69 49.91 21.56
N PRO A 3 -2.95 48.84 22.33
CA PRO A 3 -2.19 47.64 22.16
C PRO A 3 -2.66 46.92 20.90
N ASP A 4 -1.68 46.71 20.04
CA ASP A 4 -1.71 45.91 18.83
C ASP A 4 -2.04 44.44 19.20
N ALA A 5 -3.07 43.87 18.59
CA ALA A 5 -3.49 42.50 18.79
C ALA A 5 -3.28 41.68 17.52
N THR A 6 -2.04 41.66 17.05
CA THR A 6 -1.59 40.64 16.09
C THR A 6 -1.28 39.35 16.86
N SER A 7 -2.31 38.65 17.36
CA SER A 7 -2.16 37.24 17.74
C SER A 7 -2.80 36.37 16.66
N ARG A 8 -2.05 36.09 15.60
CA ARG A 8 -2.29 34.86 14.85
C ARG A 8 -2.15 33.73 15.86
N SER A 9 -3.27 33.05 16.16
CA SER A 9 -3.27 31.75 16.82
C SER A 9 -2.19 30.90 16.14
N ALA A 10 -1.08 30.65 16.84
CA ALA A 10 -0.08 29.73 16.37
C ALA A 10 -0.71 28.34 16.47
N THR A 11 -1.33 27.90 15.38
CA THR A 11 -1.83 26.52 15.27
C THR A 11 -0.64 25.60 15.53
N GLU A 12 -0.82 24.63 16.42
CA GLU A 12 0.21 23.66 16.76
C GLU A 12 0.73 23.02 15.45
N PRO A 13 2.05 23.01 15.20
CA PRO A 13 2.58 22.51 13.95
C PRO A 13 2.35 21.01 13.84
N ALA A 14 2.07 20.52 12.62
CA ALA A 14 2.03 19.09 12.36
C ALA A 14 3.44 18.49 12.57
N VAL A 15 3.50 17.38 13.28
CA VAL A 15 4.75 16.63 13.52
C VAL A 15 4.72 15.38 12.68
N GLN A 16 5.67 15.25 11.74
CA GLN A 16 5.81 14.08 10.88
C GLN A 16 6.10 12.83 11.71
N CYS A 17 5.43 11.73 11.38
CA CYS A 17 5.69 10.39 11.90
C CYS A 17 6.04 9.45 10.73
N SER A 18 6.97 8.51 10.91
CA SER A 18 7.24 7.50 9.89
C SER A 18 6.08 6.52 9.77
N MET A 19 5.76 6.06 8.55
CA MET A 19 4.77 4.98 8.33
C MET A 19 5.02 3.76 9.22
N PHE A 20 6.28 3.35 9.40
CA PHE A 20 6.66 2.20 10.22
C PHE A 20 6.44 2.44 11.71
N GLN A 21 6.69 3.66 12.19
CA GLN A 21 6.46 4.05 13.60
C GLN A 21 4.96 4.18 13.92
N ALA A 22 4.13 4.43 12.91
CA ALA A 22 2.70 4.66 13.06
C ALA A 22 1.84 3.37 13.10
N THR A 23 2.43 2.18 12.93
CA THR A 23 1.78 0.85 12.79
C THR A 23 1.01 0.33 14.02
N THR A 24 0.66 1.17 14.98
CA THR A 24 0.16 0.73 16.30
C THR A 24 -1.37 0.68 16.46
N GLY A 25 -2.15 0.48 15.39
CA GLY A 25 -3.61 0.24 15.51
C GLY A 25 -4.45 0.55 14.26
N PRO A 26 -5.76 0.21 14.25
CA PRO A 26 -6.62 0.38 13.09
C PRO A 26 -6.92 1.86 12.79
N LEU A 27 -6.83 2.21 11.51
CA LEU A 27 -7.25 3.51 10.98
C LEU A 27 -8.73 3.47 10.58
N VAL A 28 -9.40 4.60 10.72
CA VAL A 28 -10.76 4.80 10.23
C VAL A 28 -10.81 5.96 9.26
N SER A 29 -11.56 5.79 8.16
CA SER A 29 -11.75 6.85 7.17
C SER A 29 -12.48 8.02 7.82
N MET A 30 -11.87 9.19 7.71
CA MET A 30 -12.41 10.43 8.25
C MET A 30 -13.10 11.19 7.11
N ALA A 31 -12.33 11.79 6.20
CA ALA A 31 -12.84 12.71 5.19
C ALA A 31 -12.20 12.50 3.83
N LEU A 32 -12.81 13.06 2.78
CA LEU A 32 -12.19 13.29 1.48
C LEU A 32 -12.11 14.79 1.22
N LEU A 33 -10.91 15.30 1.04
CA LEU A 33 -10.66 16.69 0.68
C LEU A 33 -10.58 16.83 -0.84
N SER A 34 -11.06 17.96 -1.37
CA SER A 34 -10.83 18.37 -2.76
C SER A 34 -9.42 18.90 -2.99
N LEU A 35 -8.61 19.02 -1.94
CA LEU A 35 -7.19 19.36 -2.03
C LEU A 35 -6.37 18.18 -2.52
N ASP A 36 -5.38 18.47 -3.35
CA ASP A 36 -4.34 17.53 -3.74
C ASP A 36 -3.41 17.22 -2.55
N LEU A 37 -2.88 16.00 -2.51
CA LEU A 37 -2.01 15.55 -1.43
C LEU A 37 -0.73 16.39 -1.33
N ASP A 38 -0.17 16.83 -2.45
CA ASP A 38 1.00 17.70 -2.49
C ASP A 38 0.72 19.07 -1.86
N GLU A 39 -0.50 19.59 -2.07
CA GLU A 39 -0.93 20.85 -1.46
C GLU A 39 -1.14 20.71 0.06
N VAL A 40 -1.68 19.57 0.50
CA VAL A 40 -1.81 19.24 1.93
C VAL A 40 -0.43 19.13 2.57
N ALA A 41 0.48 18.37 1.95
CA ALA A 41 1.84 18.18 2.45
C ALA A 41 2.61 19.50 2.53
N ARG A 42 2.51 20.36 1.51
CA ARG A 42 3.14 21.68 1.50
C ARG A 42 2.63 22.58 2.62
N ARG A 43 1.31 22.59 2.88
CA ARG A 43 0.71 23.42 3.94
C ARG A 43 1.11 22.97 5.34
N LEU A 44 1.23 21.65 5.54
CA LEU A 44 1.57 21.05 6.82
C LEU A 44 3.08 20.75 6.96
N SER A 45 3.90 21.09 5.97
CA SER A 45 5.34 20.78 5.91
C SER A 45 5.64 19.29 6.09
N LEU A 46 4.85 18.43 5.46
CA LEU A 46 4.97 16.97 5.54
C LEU A 46 5.86 16.41 4.43
N THR A 47 6.48 15.27 4.72
CA THR A 47 7.13 14.44 3.71
C THR A 47 6.16 13.35 3.28
N ILE A 48 5.91 13.26 1.97
CA ILE A 48 5.11 12.19 1.38
C ILE A 48 6.01 10.95 1.28
N GLU A 49 5.56 9.88 1.92
CA GLU A 49 6.13 8.56 1.76
C GLU A 49 5.30 7.80 0.73
N GLU A 50 5.97 7.08 -0.16
CA GLU A 50 5.31 6.19 -1.11
C GLU A 50 5.23 4.79 -0.51
N SER A 51 4.04 4.21 -0.56
CA SER A 51 3.74 2.87 -0.10
C SER A 51 2.76 2.22 -1.08
N TRP A 52 2.21 1.08 -0.70
CA TRP A 52 1.24 0.36 -1.48
C TRP A 52 0.18 -0.26 -0.58
N ASP A 53 -1.07 -0.29 -1.03
CA ASP A 53 -2.15 -1.01 -0.38
C ASP A 53 -3.01 -1.78 -1.40
N GLY A 54 -4.10 -2.42 -0.94
CA GLY A 54 -5.04 -3.12 -1.81
C GLY A 54 -5.73 -2.27 -2.89
N HIS A 55 -5.33 -1.01 -3.09
CA HIS A 55 -5.83 -0.13 -4.15
C HIS A 55 -4.72 0.35 -5.10
N GLY A 56 -3.47 -0.10 -4.94
CA GLY A 56 -2.35 0.28 -5.79
C GLY A 56 -1.28 1.08 -5.03
N ALA A 57 -0.43 1.79 -5.76
CA ALA A 57 0.51 2.71 -5.13
C ALA A 57 -0.29 3.73 -4.32
N VAL A 58 0.11 3.91 -3.07
CA VAL A 58 -0.49 4.90 -2.17
C VAL A 58 0.60 5.86 -1.75
N ARG A 59 0.39 7.13 -2.08
CA ARG A 59 1.18 8.23 -1.53
C ARG A 59 0.56 8.56 -0.20
N ALA A 60 1.35 8.57 0.87
CA ALA A 60 0.85 8.78 2.22
C ALA A 60 1.75 9.70 3.03
N ALA A 61 1.16 10.46 3.94
CA ALA A 61 1.91 11.14 5.00
C ALA A 61 1.23 10.88 6.34
N PHE A 62 2.03 10.48 7.32
CA PHE A 62 1.61 10.22 8.69
C PHE A 62 2.11 11.36 9.57
N PHE A 63 1.23 11.88 10.41
CA PHE A 63 1.58 13.00 11.27
C PHE A 63 0.66 13.08 12.48
N THR A 64 1.15 13.72 13.53
CA THR A 64 0.36 14.07 14.70
C THR A 64 0.10 15.58 14.68
N LEU A 65 -1.14 15.96 14.94
CA LEU A 65 -1.58 17.35 15.02
C LEU A 65 -2.49 17.51 16.23
N ALA A 66 -2.14 18.41 17.16
CA ALA A 66 -2.87 18.62 18.41
C ALA A 66 -3.15 17.30 19.17
N GLY A 67 -2.13 16.44 19.27
CA GLY A 67 -2.23 15.12 19.91
C GLY A 67 -3.11 14.09 19.18
N THR A 68 -3.57 14.38 17.97
CA THR A 68 -4.35 13.44 17.14
C THR A 68 -3.49 12.90 16.00
N ASP A 69 -3.48 11.58 15.84
CA ASP A 69 -2.80 10.92 14.73
C ASP A 69 -3.65 10.94 13.47
N PHE A 70 -3.10 11.54 12.41
CA PHE A 70 -3.68 11.63 11.08
C PHE A 70 -2.83 10.87 10.07
N VAL A 71 -3.52 10.37 9.05
CA VAL A 71 -2.91 9.87 7.83
C VAL A 71 -3.62 10.55 6.68
N VAL A 72 -2.86 11.08 5.73
CA VAL A 72 -3.41 11.55 4.47
C VAL A 72 -2.90 10.67 3.35
N THR A 73 -3.79 10.23 2.46
CA THR A 73 -3.43 9.38 1.34
C THR A 73 -4.00 9.85 0.02
N HIS A 74 -3.31 9.51 -1.06
CA HIS A 74 -3.81 9.53 -2.43
C HIS A 74 -3.46 8.20 -3.07
N HIS A 75 -4.47 7.52 -3.61
CA HIS A 75 -4.30 6.24 -4.30
C HIS A 75 -4.13 6.47 -5.79
N GLU A 76 -3.29 5.65 -6.40
CA GLU A 76 -3.13 5.64 -7.84
C GLU A 76 -4.48 5.39 -8.56
N GLY A 77 -4.75 6.17 -9.61
CA GLY A 77 -5.98 6.07 -10.40
C GLY A 77 -7.16 6.87 -9.84
N ASP A 78 -7.06 7.36 -8.60
CA ASP A 78 -8.07 8.26 -8.04
C ASP A 78 -7.89 9.71 -8.54
N PRO A 79 -8.99 10.47 -8.64
CA PRO A 79 -8.91 11.92 -8.88
C PRO A 79 -7.99 12.61 -7.87
N PRO A 80 -7.36 13.75 -8.21
CA PRO A 80 -6.43 14.49 -7.35
C PRO A 80 -7.15 15.05 -6.12
N ARG A 81 -7.32 14.19 -5.11
CA ARG A 81 -8.08 14.40 -3.88
C ARG A 81 -7.34 13.69 -2.75
N THR A 82 -7.50 14.21 -1.55
CA THR A 82 -6.79 13.68 -0.38
C THR A 82 -7.76 12.96 0.54
N TYR A 83 -7.53 11.68 0.73
CA TYR A 83 -8.20 10.91 1.76
C TYR A 83 -7.57 11.22 3.10
N VAL A 84 -8.40 11.38 4.11
CA VAL A 84 -7.96 11.63 5.48
C VAL A 84 -8.44 10.49 6.36
N TRP A 85 -7.51 9.93 7.11
CA TRP A 85 -7.73 8.85 8.05
C TRP A 85 -7.26 9.29 9.43
N VAL A 86 -7.87 8.72 10.46
CA VAL A 86 -7.44 8.93 11.84
C VAL A 86 -7.32 7.60 12.55
N ARG A 87 -6.44 7.54 13.54
CA ARG A 87 -6.40 6.39 14.45
C ARG A 87 -7.72 6.31 15.20
N LYS A 88 -8.28 5.10 15.31
CA LYS A 88 -9.42 4.84 16.20
C LYS A 88 -8.99 5.05 17.66
N SER A 89 -9.13 6.27 18.17
CA SER A 89 -8.53 6.68 19.45
C SER A 89 -9.47 7.57 20.25
N GLY A 90 -10.08 7.04 21.32
CA GLY A 90 -10.80 7.84 22.34
C GLY A 90 -12.03 8.64 21.86
N PRO A 91 -12.72 9.33 22.78
CA PRO A 91 -14.05 9.93 22.58
C PRO A 91 -14.07 11.23 21.76
N VAL A 92 -12.97 11.63 21.12
CA VAL A 92 -12.90 12.91 20.39
C VAL A 92 -13.75 12.84 19.12
N ASP A 93 -14.76 13.72 19.08
CA ASP A 93 -15.73 13.88 18.01
C ASP A 93 -15.06 14.09 16.63
N PRO A 94 -15.44 13.33 15.58
CA PRO A 94 -14.87 13.47 14.24
C PRO A 94 -14.99 14.87 13.62
N ALA A 95 -16.03 15.64 13.95
CA ALA A 95 -16.16 17.02 13.47
C ALA A 95 -15.09 17.93 14.12
N ALA A 96 -14.80 17.74 15.41
CA ALA A 96 -13.71 18.45 16.09
C ALA A 96 -12.34 18.14 15.47
N ARG A 97 -12.05 16.87 15.16
CA ARG A 97 -10.79 16.48 14.48
C ARG A 97 -10.64 17.11 13.11
N THR A 98 -11.74 17.20 12.38
CA THR A 98 -11.77 17.85 11.06
C THR A 98 -11.54 19.35 11.19
N GLY A 99 -12.16 20.01 12.19
CA GLY A 99 -11.92 21.42 12.49
C GLY A 99 -10.44 21.72 12.78
N ILE A 100 -9.77 20.86 13.55
CA ILE A 100 -8.33 20.95 13.83
C ILE A 100 -7.53 20.88 12.53
N LEU A 101 -7.79 19.88 11.69
CA LEU A 101 -7.10 19.70 10.41
C LEU A 101 -7.32 20.88 9.44
N LEU A 102 -8.57 21.33 9.27
CA LEU A 102 -8.90 22.43 8.37
C LEU A 102 -8.28 23.76 8.85
N THR A 103 -8.26 23.98 10.17
CA THR A 103 -7.58 25.13 10.77
C THR A 103 -6.08 25.11 10.47
N ALA A 104 -5.42 23.96 10.66
CA ALA A 104 -3.99 23.81 10.34
C ALA A 104 -3.68 23.95 8.85
N LEU A 105 -4.60 23.49 7.99
CA LEU A 105 -4.51 23.69 6.55
C LEU A 105 -4.83 25.14 6.12
N GLY A 106 -5.41 25.96 6.98
CA GLY A 106 -5.85 27.31 6.63
C GLY A 106 -6.94 27.32 5.54
N VAL A 107 -7.87 26.37 5.60
CA VAL A 107 -9.01 26.22 4.67
C VAL A 107 -10.31 26.05 5.46
N GLY A 108 -11.45 26.31 4.82
CA GLY A 108 -12.77 26.10 5.43
C GLY A 108 -13.40 24.76 5.04
N MET A 109 -14.66 24.57 5.43
CA MET A 109 -15.40 23.33 5.18
C MET A 109 -15.67 23.06 3.68
N GLU A 110 -15.55 24.07 2.82
CA GLU A 110 -15.77 23.98 1.38
C GLU A 110 -14.86 22.97 0.67
N VAL A 111 -13.70 22.64 1.26
CA VAL A 111 -12.80 21.63 0.69
C VAL A 111 -13.22 20.20 1.05
N VAL A 112 -14.13 20.01 2.01
CA VAL A 112 -14.60 18.69 2.41
C VAL A 112 -15.63 18.20 1.40
N SER A 113 -15.22 17.28 0.55
CA SER A 113 -16.09 16.66 -0.47
C SER A 113 -16.92 15.52 0.11
N TYR A 114 -16.42 14.88 1.17
CA TYR A 114 -17.12 13.82 1.89
C TYR A 114 -16.62 13.73 3.32
N SER A 115 -17.50 13.36 4.25
CA SER A 115 -17.19 13.04 5.64
C SER A 115 -18.07 11.89 6.15
N THR A 116 -17.53 11.05 7.04
CA THR A 116 -18.28 9.91 7.59
C THR A 116 -19.28 10.30 8.71
N TRP A 117 -19.37 11.58 9.09
CA TRP A 117 -20.26 12.13 10.14
C TRP A 117 -21.17 13.28 9.67
N GLY A 118 -21.30 13.51 8.36
CA GLY A 118 -22.37 14.32 7.79
C GLY A 118 -22.14 15.83 7.76
N ILE A 119 -21.45 16.29 6.70
CA ILE A 119 -21.79 17.46 5.87
C ILE A 119 -21.43 17.04 4.43
N GLY A 120 -22.39 17.11 3.49
CA GLY A 120 -22.20 16.79 2.07
C GLY A 120 -22.69 15.40 1.59
N THR A 121 -23.69 14.80 2.22
CA THR A 121 -24.14 13.44 1.88
C THR A 121 -25.06 13.39 0.65
N ASP A 122 -24.47 13.35 -0.55
CA ASP A 122 -25.08 12.72 -1.72
C ASP A 122 -24.33 11.42 -2.04
N LEU A 123 -24.84 10.30 -1.51
CA LEU A 123 -24.27 8.96 -1.70
C LEU A 123 -24.43 8.44 -3.14
N SER A 124 -25.16 9.13 -4.01
CA SER A 124 -25.29 8.73 -5.42
C SER A 124 -24.02 8.99 -6.25
N ARG A 125 -23.11 9.83 -5.72
CA ARG A 125 -21.86 10.23 -6.37
C ARG A 125 -20.61 9.47 -5.89
N ILE A 126 -20.78 8.41 -5.10
CA ILE A 126 -19.67 7.53 -4.75
C ILE A 126 -19.01 7.04 -6.05
N PRO A 127 -17.74 7.41 -6.32
CA PRO A 127 -17.04 6.97 -7.52
C PRO A 127 -17.05 5.44 -7.60
N ALA A 128 -17.14 4.89 -8.81
CA ALA A 128 -17.14 3.44 -9.00
C ALA A 128 -15.91 2.76 -8.34
N ALA A 129 -14.80 3.48 -8.18
CA ALA A 129 -13.60 3.04 -7.45
C ALA A 129 -13.84 2.62 -5.99
N TRP A 130 -14.92 3.09 -5.36
CA TRP A 130 -15.34 2.69 -4.01
C TRP A 130 -16.36 1.55 -4.01
N ARG A 131 -16.92 1.18 -5.18
CA ARG A 131 -17.75 -0.02 -5.31
C ARG A 131 -16.80 -1.21 -5.27
N ARG A 132 -16.78 -1.91 -4.13
CA ARG A 132 -15.98 -3.14 -3.92
C ARG A 132 -16.44 -4.26 -4.85
N PHE A 133 -16.10 -4.20 -6.14
CA PHE A 133 -16.19 -5.33 -7.06
C PHE A 133 -15.03 -5.35 -8.07
N ARG A 134 -14.23 -6.41 -7.89
CA ARG A 134 -13.38 -7.22 -8.79
C ARG A 134 -12.69 -6.59 -10.03
N HIS A 135 -11.39 -6.91 -10.06
CA HIS A 135 -10.38 -6.88 -11.14
C HIS A 135 -9.44 -5.67 -11.12
N ARG A 136 -8.17 -5.92 -10.74
CA ARG A 136 -7.07 -4.94 -10.79
C ARG A 136 -6.31 -5.05 -12.13
N PRO A 137 -5.79 -3.93 -12.67
CA PRO A 137 -4.95 -3.95 -13.88
C PRO A 137 -3.56 -4.54 -13.60
N VAL A 138 -2.99 -5.18 -14.62
CA VAL A 138 -1.67 -5.87 -14.61
C VAL A 138 -0.51 -4.93 -14.23
N ASP A 139 -0.60 -3.63 -14.56
CA ASP A 139 0.45 -2.62 -14.29
C ASP A 139 0.74 -2.44 -12.78
N SER A 140 -0.22 -2.75 -11.91
CA SER A 140 -0.05 -2.67 -10.45
C SER A 140 0.89 -3.75 -9.91
N HIS A 141 0.96 -4.92 -10.57
CA HIS A 141 1.84 -6.02 -10.16
C HIS A 141 3.30 -5.70 -10.47
N GLN A 142 3.56 -5.10 -11.64
CA GLN A 142 4.91 -4.78 -12.09
C GLN A 142 5.58 -3.70 -11.23
N ARG A 143 4.85 -2.66 -10.81
CA ARG A 143 5.41 -1.61 -9.94
C ARG A 143 5.64 -2.05 -8.49
N PHE A 144 4.75 -2.89 -7.95
CA PHE A 144 5.02 -3.56 -6.67
C PHE A 144 6.29 -4.38 -6.78
N TRP A 145 6.39 -5.17 -7.85
CA TRP A 145 7.51 -6.06 -8.09
C TRP A 145 8.84 -5.31 -8.20
N GLU A 146 8.89 -4.23 -8.97
CA GLU A 146 10.05 -3.34 -9.09
C GLU A 146 10.49 -2.80 -7.71
N SER A 147 9.54 -2.30 -6.91
CA SER A 147 9.83 -1.76 -5.58
C SER A 147 10.28 -2.84 -4.58
N PHE A 148 9.63 -4.00 -4.61
CA PHE A 148 9.96 -5.13 -3.74
C PHE A 148 11.36 -5.68 -4.06
N ARG A 149 11.70 -5.80 -5.35
CA ARG A 149 13.01 -6.26 -5.82
C ARG A 149 14.13 -5.35 -5.31
N ASP A 150 13.98 -4.03 -5.47
CA ASP A 150 15.03 -3.07 -5.13
C ASP A 150 15.19 -2.85 -3.62
N ARG A 151 14.14 -3.13 -2.83
CA ARG A 151 14.12 -2.83 -1.38
C ARG A 151 13.71 -4.02 -0.52
N MET A 152 13.98 -5.23 -0.97
CA MET A 152 13.52 -6.47 -0.33
C MET A 152 13.81 -6.52 1.18
N GLY A 153 15.01 -6.09 1.60
CA GLY A 153 15.39 -6.04 3.02
C GLY A 153 14.51 -5.15 3.91
N MET A 154 13.85 -4.13 3.35
CA MET A 154 12.88 -3.29 4.06
C MET A 154 11.59 -4.06 4.38
N TYR A 155 11.19 -5.00 3.52
CA TYR A 155 9.95 -5.75 3.65
C TYR A 155 10.09 -7.00 4.53
N VAL A 156 11.19 -7.74 4.38
CA VAL A 156 11.39 -9.03 5.07
C VAL A 156 12.34 -8.95 6.27
N GLY A 157 13.04 -7.83 6.45
CA GLY A 157 14.06 -7.63 7.49
C GLY A 157 15.35 -8.42 7.21
N ARG A 158 15.27 -9.77 7.25
CA ARG A 158 16.35 -10.68 6.85
C ARG A 158 15.96 -11.40 5.58
N VAL A 159 16.74 -11.19 4.51
CA VAL A 159 16.49 -11.80 3.20
C VAL A 159 16.92 -13.27 3.22
N THR A 160 16.00 -14.15 3.60
CA THR A 160 16.10 -15.60 3.39
C THR A 160 14.99 -16.05 2.46
N TYR A 161 15.16 -17.21 1.83
CA TYR A 161 14.16 -17.76 0.93
C TYR A 161 12.79 -17.93 1.62
N GLU A 162 12.78 -18.45 2.85
CA GLU A 162 11.56 -18.61 3.65
C GLU A 162 10.94 -17.26 4.01
N GLY A 163 11.74 -16.26 4.36
CA GLY A 163 11.24 -14.91 4.68
C GLY A 163 10.58 -14.23 3.47
N VAL A 164 11.21 -14.35 2.30
CA VAL A 164 10.71 -13.80 1.04
C VAL A 164 9.44 -14.51 0.59
N THR A 165 9.43 -15.84 0.61
CA THR A 165 8.25 -16.62 0.20
C THR A 165 7.07 -16.42 1.15
N ALA A 166 7.30 -16.37 2.47
CA ALA A 166 6.26 -16.08 3.44
C ALA A 166 5.66 -14.68 3.28
N TYR A 167 6.49 -13.68 2.96
CA TYR A 167 6.02 -12.34 2.67
C TYR A 167 5.14 -12.30 1.41
N LEU A 168 5.60 -12.92 0.32
CA LEU A 168 4.86 -12.97 -0.95
C LEU A 168 3.53 -13.73 -0.82
N ASP A 169 3.52 -14.84 -0.07
CA ASP A 169 2.30 -15.61 0.19
C ASP A 169 1.29 -14.80 1.03
N GLY A 170 1.77 -14.11 2.08
CA GLY A 170 0.95 -13.20 2.88
C GLY A 170 0.41 -12.02 2.07
N TYR A 171 1.24 -11.46 1.18
CA TYR A 171 0.86 -10.39 0.27
C TYR A 171 -0.20 -10.85 -0.73
N ASP A 172 0.01 -12.01 -1.36
CA ASP A 172 -0.93 -12.60 -2.31
C ASP A 172 -2.28 -12.85 -1.63
N HIS A 173 -2.27 -13.44 -0.43
CA HIS A 173 -3.47 -13.64 0.37
C HIS A 173 -4.20 -12.32 0.68
N ALA A 174 -3.48 -11.28 1.13
CA ALA A 174 -4.04 -9.95 1.38
C ALA A 174 -4.59 -9.27 0.10
N SER A 175 -4.04 -9.62 -1.06
CA SER A 175 -4.49 -9.15 -2.38
C SER A 175 -5.70 -9.92 -2.94
N GLY A 176 -6.17 -10.96 -2.24
CA GLY A 176 -7.24 -11.84 -2.70
C GLY A 176 -6.76 -12.92 -3.68
N GLY A 177 -5.48 -13.28 -3.62
CA GLY A 177 -4.86 -14.32 -4.44
C GLY A 177 -4.54 -13.88 -5.87
N VAL A 178 -4.43 -12.58 -6.12
CA VAL A 178 -4.35 -12.03 -7.49
C VAL A 178 -2.90 -11.93 -7.98
N LEU A 179 -1.93 -11.75 -7.08
CA LEU A 179 -0.53 -11.55 -7.45
C LEU A 179 0.09 -12.82 -8.05
N LEU A 180 -0.12 -13.96 -7.39
CA LEU A 180 0.50 -15.24 -7.75
C LEU A 180 -0.48 -16.18 -8.49
N ASN A 181 -1.62 -15.65 -8.93
CA ASN A 181 -2.63 -16.43 -9.62
C ASN A 181 -2.09 -17.05 -10.91
N GLY A 182 -2.08 -18.37 -11.00
CA GLY A 182 -1.57 -19.10 -12.16
C GLY A 182 -0.05 -19.34 -12.15
N LEU A 183 0.69 -18.84 -11.15
CA LEU A 183 2.15 -19.01 -11.07
C LEU A 183 2.54 -20.49 -10.99
N ARG A 184 1.80 -21.28 -10.21
CA ARG A 184 2.10 -22.70 -10.00
C ARG A 184 1.91 -23.51 -11.29
N GLU A 185 0.82 -23.24 -11.99
CA GLU A 185 0.48 -23.84 -13.27
C GLU A 185 1.51 -23.45 -14.34
N TRP A 186 1.88 -22.17 -14.38
CA TRP A 186 2.91 -21.66 -15.28
C TRP A 186 4.28 -22.30 -15.01
N LEU A 187 4.72 -22.38 -13.74
CA LEU A 187 6.00 -23.02 -13.38
C LEU A 187 6.04 -24.48 -13.84
N ALA A 188 4.96 -25.23 -13.60
CA ALA A 188 4.87 -26.63 -14.02
C ALA A 188 4.89 -26.78 -15.54
N ALA A 189 4.13 -25.95 -16.27
CA ALA A 189 4.08 -25.99 -17.72
C ALA A 189 5.42 -25.58 -18.38
N THR A 190 6.08 -24.55 -17.85
CA THR A 190 7.29 -23.95 -18.43
C THR A 190 8.56 -24.76 -18.10
N TYR A 191 8.67 -25.29 -16.88
CA TYR A 191 9.90 -25.96 -16.42
C TYR A 191 9.72 -27.45 -16.12
N GLY A 192 8.52 -28.02 -16.31
CA GLY A 192 8.26 -29.44 -16.08
C GLY A 192 8.38 -29.87 -14.62
N VAL A 193 8.22 -28.94 -13.67
CA VAL A 193 8.26 -29.20 -12.23
C VAL A 193 6.92 -29.74 -11.71
N GLY A 194 6.94 -30.41 -10.55
CA GLY A 194 5.77 -31.13 -10.05
C GLY A 194 4.56 -30.22 -9.80
N GLU A 195 3.43 -30.48 -10.48
CA GLU A 195 2.16 -29.75 -10.31
C GLU A 195 1.54 -29.92 -8.91
N ASN A 196 1.89 -31.01 -8.22
CA ASN A 196 1.45 -31.33 -6.87
C ASN A 196 2.19 -30.56 -5.78
N LEU A 197 3.22 -29.78 -6.15
CA LEU A 197 3.98 -28.94 -5.23
C LEU A 197 3.39 -27.53 -5.15
N MET A 198 3.52 -26.90 -3.98
CA MET A 198 3.28 -25.46 -3.83
C MET A 198 4.31 -24.69 -4.67
N TRP A 199 3.95 -23.50 -5.16
CA TRP A 199 4.82 -22.67 -6.02
C TRP A 199 6.23 -22.47 -5.42
N ALA A 200 6.32 -22.26 -4.10
CA ALA A 200 7.61 -22.07 -3.42
C ALA A 200 8.49 -23.33 -3.47
N ALA A 201 7.91 -24.54 -3.52
CA ALA A 201 8.68 -25.76 -3.68
C ALA A 201 9.06 -26.01 -5.16
N GLN A 202 8.21 -25.60 -6.10
CA GLN A 202 8.52 -25.64 -7.53
C GLN A 202 9.71 -24.73 -7.88
N VAL A 203 9.74 -23.50 -7.35
CA VAL A 203 10.87 -22.57 -7.53
C VAL A 203 12.19 -23.21 -7.07
N VAL A 204 12.21 -23.91 -5.94
CA VAL A 204 13.42 -24.62 -5.47
C VAL A 204 13.84 -25.71 -6.45
N GLN A 205 12.91 -26.45 -7.06
CA GLN A 205 13.25 -27.45 -8.09
C GLN A 205 13.85 -26.80 -9.34
N VAL A 206 13.34 -25.65 -9.76
CA VAL A 206 13.88 -24.91 -10.91
C VAL A 206 15.28 -24.38 -10.61
N VAL A 207 15.49 -23.79 -9.43
CA VAL A 207 16.75 -23.14 -9.05
C VAL A 207 17.86 -24.15 -8.70
N PHE A 208 17.49 -25.31 -8.17
CA PHE A 208 18.38 -26.39 -7.78
C PHE A 208 18.02 -27.70 -8.52
N PRO A 209 18.29 -27.78 -9.83
CA PRO A 209 17.93 -28.95 -10.63
C PRO A 209 18.67 -30.22 -10.19
N GLU A 210 19.84 -30.08 -9.56
CA GLU A 210 20.61 -31.21 -9.00
C GLU A 210 20.03 -31.74 -7.68
N GLY A 211 19.06 -31.04 -7.08
CA GLY A 211 18.42 -31.42 -5.83
C GLY A 211 18.43 -30.29 -4.81
N ARG A 212 17.38 -30.26 -3.98
CA ARG A 212 17.23 -29.28 -2.90
C ARG A 212 18.41 -29.39 -1.92
N PRO A 213 19.03 -28.26 -1.52
CA PRO A 213 20.06 -28.27 -0.47
C PRO A 213 19.54 -28.75 0.89
N ASP A 214 20.41 -29.42 1.64
CA ASP A 214 20.11 -29.88 2.99
C ASP A 214 19.93 -28.70 3.95
N SER A 215 19.01 -28.87 4.91
CA SER A 215 18.77 -27.86 5.94
C SER A 215 19.79 -27.98 7.08
N PRO A 216 20.28 -26.87 7.67
CA PRO A 216 19.96 -25.48 7.33
C PRO A 216 20.71 -24.98 6.10
N TRP A 217 20.05 -24.14 5.29
CA TRP A 217 20.68 -23.52 4.14
C TRP A 217 21.74 -22.50 4.56
N SER A 218 22.82 -22.49 3.80
CA SER A 218 23.85 -21.46 3.83
C SER A 218 23.31 -20.12 3.31
N LYS A 219 24.06 -19.04 3.58
CA LYS A 219 23.73 -17.71 3.07
C LYS A 219 23.72 -17.69 1.54
N ASP A 220 24.64 -18.42 0.90
CA ASP A 220 24.76 -18.45 -0.55
C ASP A 220 23.61 -19.23 -1.19
N GLU A 221 23.14 -20.31 -0.55
CA GLU A 221 21.95 -21.05 -0.99
C GLU A 221 20.68 -20.20 -0.85
N HIS A 222 20.50 -19.47 0.26
CA HIS A 222 19.40 -18.51 0.38
C HIS A 222 19.48 -17.42 -0.70
N THR A 223 20.68 -16.89 -0.96
CA THR A 223 20.88 -15.83 -1.97
C THR A 223 20.51 -16.35 -3.37
N ARG A 224 21.05 -17.51 -3.77
CA ARG A 224 20.73 -18.17 -5.04
C ARG A 224 19.24 -18.47 -5.17
N ALA A 225 18.59 -18.96 -4.11
CA ALA A 225 17.17 -19.25 -4.12
C ALA A 225 16.31 -17.99 -4.29
N VAL A 226 16.68 -16.90 -3.62
CA VAL A 226 15.97 -15.61 -3.72
C VAL A 226 16.18 -14.99 -5.10
N GLU A 227 17.40 -14.97 -5.63
CA GLU A 227 17.68 -14.47 -6.98
C GLU A 227 16.93 -15.26 -8.05
N GLY A 228 16.92 -16.59 -7.93
CA GLY A 228 16.17 -17.46 -8.83
C GLY A 228 14.66 -17.24 -8.75
N LEU A 229 14.10 -17.07 -7.54
CA LEU A 229 12.70 -16.68 -7.36
C LEU A 229 12.38 -15.36 -8.04
N VAL A 230 13.25 -14.36 -7.88
CA VAL A 230 13.09 -13.04 -8.52
C VAL A 230 13.07 -13.18 -10.03
N ALA A 231 14.02 -13.89 -10.62
CA ALA A 231 14.05 -14.11 -12.07
C ALA A 231 12.78 -14.81 -12.59
N LEU A 232 12.27 -15.81 -11.88
CA LEU A 232 11.07 -16.54 -12.27
C LEU A 232 9.81 -15.69 -12.19
N LEU A 233 9.68 -14.85 -11.16
CA LEU A 233 8.55 -13.92 -11.04
C LEU A 233 8.59 -12.84 -12.11
N GLU A 234 9.78 -12.37 -12.50
CA GLU A 234 9.94 -11.46 -13.65
C GLU A 234 9.45 -12.12 -14.93
N GLU A 235 9.92 -13.33 -15.22
CA GLU A 235 9.51 -14.06 -16.43
C GLU A 235 8.00 -14.32 -16.45
N PHE A 236 7.44 -14.73 -15.31
CA PHE A 236 6.00 -14.92 -15.14
C PHE A 236 5.20 -13.62 -15.38
N PHE A 237 5.63 -12.49 -14.81
CA PHE A 237 4.91 -11.23 -15.01
C PHE A 237 5.01 -10.72 -16.45
N HIS A 238 6.14 -10.93 -17.13
CA HIS A 238 6.23 -10.64 -18.57
C HIS A 238 5.29 -11.54 -19.39
N HIS A 239 5.18 -12.82 -19.04
CA HIS A 239 4.25 -13.75 -19.70
C HIS A 239 2.79 -13.30 -19.55
N LEU A 240 2.38 -12.79 -18.38
CA LEU A 240 1.02 -12.26 -18.17
C LEU A 240 0.70 -11.01 -19.00
N GLN A 241 1.70 -10.31 -19.54
CA GLN A 241 1.50 -9.16 -20.41
C GLN A 241 1.22 -9.56 -21.86
N ASP A 242 1.44 -10.82 -22.23
CA ASP A 242 1.07 -11.34 -23.55
C ASP A 242 -0.41 -11.74 -23.57
N PRO A 243 -1.28 -11.03 -24.31
CA PRO A 243 -2.72 -11.32 -24.34
C PRO A 243 -3.08 -12.70 -24.92
N ALA A 244 -2.14 -13.42 -25.53
CA ALA A 244 -2.36 -14.77 -26.03
C ALA A 244 -2.34 -15.86 -24.93
N ASP A 245 -1.70 -15.59 -23.78
CA ASP A 245 -1.36 -16.60 -22.78
C ASP A 245 -1.97 -16.35 -21.38
N ALA A 246 -2.81 -15.32 -21.22
CA ALA A 246 -3.45 -15.05 -19.94
C ALA A 246 -4.32 -16.24 -19.47
N PRO A 247 -4.20 -16.70 -18.20
CA PRO A 247 -4.97 -17.83 -17.71
C PRO A 247 -6.48 -17.55 -17.79
N PRO A 248 -7.31 -18.57 -18.08
CA PRO A 248 -8.74 -18.39 -18.22
C PRO A 248 -9.34 -17.84 -16.92
N ARG A 249 -10.07 -16.73 -17.04
CA ARG A 249 -10.77 -16.10 -15.92
C ARG A 249 -11.81 -17.08 -15.36
N THR A 250 -11.56 -17.59 -14.15
CA THR A 250 -12.55 -18.35 -13.40
C THR A 250 -13.60 -17.39 -12.82
N SER A 251 -14.86 -17.65 -13.16
CA SER A 251 -16.06 -16.88 -12.78
C SER A 251 -16.37 -16.95 -11.28
#